data_AF-A0A3A9SD22-F1
#
_entry.id   AF-A0A3A9SD22-F1
#
_cell.length_a   1.000
_cell.length_b   1.000
_cell.length_c   1.000
_cell.angle_alpha   90.00
_cell.angle_beta   90.00
_cell.angle_gamma   90.00
#
_symmetry.space_group_name_H-M   'P 1'
#
loop_
_entity.id
_entity.type
_entity.pdbx_description
1 polymer ?
#
loop_
_entity_poly.entity_id
_entity_poly.type
_entity_poly.pdbx_seq_one_letter_code
_entity_poly.pdbx_strand_id
1 'polypeptide(L)'
;MMTAGLHNECENDRKVAANTGLILAAIYGTFIMLVYFAQLTTVNNEQLTEQAAKLLEFGKFGLIFNYDLLGYGMMALSTFFTGLSMKPKTKTDKWLRALLMIHGVFYFSCTFMPITGMFVRMTSGSNGIGGRLALVVWCVYFLPVGILSFLHFRNE
;
A
#
# COMPACT_ATOMS: atom_id res chain seq x y z
N MET A 1 -3.38 -8.79 7.81
CA MET A 1 -4.33 -9.72 8.45
C MET A 1 -5.61 -9.90 7.62
N MET A 2 -6.29 -8.82 7.18
CA MET A 2 -7.48 -8.90 6.31
C MET A 2 -7.31 -9.82 5.08
N THR A 3 -6.26 -9.63 4.27
CA THR A 3 -6.00 -10.44 3.07
C THR A 3 -5.87 -11.93 3.37
N ALA A 4 -5.28 -12.30 4.51
CA ALA A 4 -5.16 -13.70 4.92
C ALA A 4 -6.51 -14.28 5.37
N GLY A 5 -7.34 -13.50 6.06
CA GLY A 5 -8.71 -13.92 6.41
C GLY A 5 -9.56 -14.19 5.17
N LEU A 6 -9.58 -13.24 4.23
CA LEU A 6 -10.32 -13.38 2.96
C LEU A 6 -9.75 -14.50 2.07
N HIS A 7 -8.46 -14.79 2.18
CA HIS A 7 -7.84 -15.95 1.52
C HIS A 7 -8.33 -17.27 2.10
N ASN A 8 -8.48 -17.36 3.42
CA ASN A 8 -8.92 -18.56 4.10
C ASN A 8 -10.36 -18.96 3.73
N GLU A 9 -11.24 -17.98 3.53
CA GLU A 9 -12.65 -18.19 3.12
C GLU A 9 -12.81 -18.42 1.61
N CYS A 10 -11.73 -18.31 0.83
CA CYS A 10 -11.80 -18.38 -0.63
C CYS A 10 -12.20 -19.77 -1.12
N GLU A 11 -13.17 -19.81 -2.04
CA GLU A 11 -13.55 -21.02 -2.77
C GLU A 11 -12.42 -21.53 -3.68
N ASN A 12 -12.44 -22.83 -3.99
CA ASN A 12 -11.37 -23.50 -4.74
C ASN A 12 -11.15 -22.95 -6.15
N ASP A 13 -12.21 -22.48 -6.81
CA ASP A 13 -12.15 -21.90 -8.16
C ASP A 13 -11.45 -20.54 -8.22
N ARG A 14 -11.18 -19.91 -7.06
CA ARG A 14 -10.56 -18.58 -6.95
C ARG A 14 -9.23 -18.57 -6.19
N LYS A 15 -8.71 -19.75 -5.81
CA LYS A 15 -7.44 -19.93 -5.08
C LYS A 15 -6.27 -19.21 -5.73
N VAL A 16 -6.20 -19.17 -7.06
CA VAL A 16 -5.12 -18.48 -7.77
C VAL A 16 -5.12 -16.99 -7.45
N ALA A 17 -6.26 -16.31 -7.62
CA ALA A 17 -6.39 -14.89 -7.29
C ALA A 17 -6.10 -14.63 -5.80
N ALA A 18 -6.60 -15.48 -4.90
CA ALA A 18 -6.35 -15.35 -3.47
C ALA A 18 -4.85 -15.48 -3.14
N ASN A 19 -4.18 -16.50 -3.67
CA ASN A 19 -2.75 -16.75 -3.49
C ASN A 19 -1.93 -15.57 -4.03
N THR A 20 -2.25 -15.08 -5.23
CA THR A 20 -1.61 -13.89 -5.79
C THR A 20 -1.77 -12.69 -4.87
N GLY A 21 -2.98 -12.42 -4.39
CA GLY A 21 -3.24 -11.34 -3.43
C GLY A 21 -2.41 -11.47 -2.14
N LEU A 22 -2.31 -12.68 -1.59
CA LEU A 22 -1.55 -12.95 -0.36
C LEU A 22 -0.03 -12.79 -0.56
N ILE A 23 0.52 -13.30 -1.67
CA ILE A 23 1.94 -13.16 -2.00
C ILE A 23 2.30 -11.68 -2.18
N LEU A 24 1.46 -10.93 -2.91
CA LEU A 24 1.66 -9.48 -3.09
C LEU A 24 1.58 -8.72 -1.76
N ALA A 25 0.69 -9.12 -0.84
CA ALA A 25 0.63 -8.56 0.51
C ALA A 25 1.93 -8.80 1.29
N ALA A 26 2.50 -10.00 1.16
CA ALA A 26 3.78 -10.34 1.80
C ALA A 26 4.93 -9.50 1.21
N ILE A 27 4.97 -9.33 -0.12
CA ILE A 27 5.96 -8.46 -0.79
C ILE A 27 5.84 -7.01 -0.29
N TYR A 28 4.62 -6.47 -0.23
CA TYR A 28 4.36 -5.15 0.37
C TYR A 28 4.91 -5.07 1.79
N GLY A 29 4.57 -6.03 2.65
CA GLY A 29 5.05 -6.08 4.03
C GLY A 29 6.57 -6.04 4.12
N THR A 30 7.28 -6.78 3.26
CA THR A 30 8.75 -6.76 3.19
C THR A 30 9.29 -5.38 2.83
N PHE A 31 8.75 -4.71 1.80
CA PHE A 31 9.21 -3.38 1.40
C PHE A 31 9.05 -2.36 2.52
N ILE A 32 7.87 -2.30 3.13
CA ILE A 32 7.59 -1.37 4.22
C ILE A 32 8.47 -1.65 5.43
N MET A 33 8.65 -2.92 5.80
CA MET A 33 9.55 -3.28 6.91
C MET A 33 10.99 -2.82 6.65
N LEU A 34 11.50 -3.01 5.43
CA LEU A 34 12.85 -2.55 5.07
C LEU A 34 12.97 -1.02 5.16
N VAL A 35 11.97 -0.29 4.64
CA VAL A 35 11.93 1.18 4.70
C VAL A 35 11.93 1.67 6.15
N TYR A 36 10.99 1.18 6.96
CA TYR A 36 10.86 1.61 8.36
C TYR A 36 12.07 1.21 9.19
N PHE A 37 12.57 -0.02 9.02
CA PHE A 37 13.76 -0.47 9.74
C PHE A 37 14.97 0.40 9.41
N ALA A 38 15.19 0.74 8.15
CA ALA A 38 16.27 1.65 7.74
C ALA A 38 16.10 3.08 8.33
N GLN A 39 14.86 3.60 8.40
CA GLN A 39 14.62 4.91 9.03
C GLN A 39 14.94 4.89 10.53
N LEU A 40 14.48 3.86 11.23
CA LEU A 40 14.63 3.75 12.69
C LEU A 40 16.05 3.38 13.13
N THR A 41 16.83 2.75 12.25
CA THR A 41 18.21 2.31 12.56
C THR A 41 19.23 3.28 11.99
N THR A 42 19.51 3.20 10.69
CA THR A 42 20.57 3.97 10.04
C THR A 42 20.27 5.46 10.03
N VAL A 43 19.09 5.88 9.58
CA VAL A 43 18.78 7.32 9.44
C VAL A 43 18.67 8.01 10.80
N ASN A 44 18.09 7.35 11.81
CA ASN A 44 17.92 7.94 13.13
C ASN A 44 19.21 7.98 13.97
N ASN A 45 20.08 6.97 13.86
CA ASN A 45 21.22 6.82 14.77
C ASN A 45 22.56 7.27 14.17
N GLU A 46 22.69 7.37 12.85
CA GLU A 46 23.94 7.76 12.20
C GLU A 46 23.91 9.21 11.71
N GLN A 47 25.07 9.87 11.73
CA GLN A 47 25.26 11.15 11.06
C GLN A 47 25.53 10.92 9.58
N LEU A 48 24.46 10.91 8.78
CA LEU A 48 24.55 10.72 7.34
C LEU A 48 25.22 11.91 6.65
N THR A 49 26.08 11.62 5.68
CA THR A 49 26.53 12.64 4.72
C THR A 49 25.34 13.16 3.91
N GLU A 50 25.46 14.36 3.33
CA GLU A 50 24.36 14.94 2.53
C GLU A 50 23.89 14.02 1.39
N GLN A 51 24.84 13.35 0.72
CA GLN A 51 24.53 12.42 -0.36
C GLN A 51 23.75 11.20 0.15
N ALA A 52 24.17 10.62 1.29
CA ALA A 52 23.45 9.50 1.90
C ALA A 52 22.07 9.93 2.38
N ALA A 53 21.96 11.09 3.04
CA ALA A 53 20.69 11.64 3.50
C ALA A 53 19.72 11.88 2.33
N LYS A 54 20.19 12.38 1.17
CA LYS A 54 19.35 12.56 -0.02
C LYS A 54 18.70 11.27 -0.53
N LEU A 55 19.34 10.12 -0.32
CA LEU A 55 18.83 8.82 -0.76
C LEU A 55 18.00 8.13 0.32
N LEU A 56 18.43 8.22 1.57
CA LEU A 56 17.93 7.41 2.68
C LEU A 56 16.88 8.13 3.52
N GLU A 57 16.94 9.45 3.67
CA GLU A 57 15.98 10.20 4.48
C GLU A 57 14.63 10.27 3.77
N PHE A 58 13.59 9.72 4.38
CA PHE A 58 12.27 9.60 3.74
C PHE A 58 11.71 10.95 3.29
N GLY A 59 11.90 12.00 4.09
CA GLY A 59 11.43 13.36 3.80
C GLY A 59 12.09 14.02 2.58
N LYS A 60 13.19 13.45 2.07
CA LYS A 60 13.90 13.94 0.87
C LYS A 60 13.42 13.28 -0.42
N PHE A 61 12.39 12.43 -0.36
CA PHE A 61 11.76 11.79 -1.52
C PHE A 61 12.77 11.08 -2.44
N GLY A 62 13.81 10.50 -1.83
CA GLY A 62 14.90 9.79 -2.50
C GLY A 62 14.61 8.31 -2.75
N LEU A 63 15.66 7.49 -2.76
CA LEU A 63 15.57 6.05 -3.03
C LEU A 63 14.61 5.35 -2.07
N ILE A 64 14.72 5.62 -0.77
CA ILE A 64 13.87 4.99 0.24
C ILE A 64 12.38 5.30 0.01
N PHE A 65 12.04 6.54 -0.35
CA PHE A 65 10.66 6.91 -0.68
C PHE A 65 10.16 6.18 -1.93
N ASN A 66 11.01 6.00 -2.94
CA ASN A 66 10.62 5.24 -4.15
C ASN A 66 10.34 3.76 -3.84
N TYR A 67 11.10 3.15 -2.93
CA TYR A 67 10.83 1.78 -2.48
C TYR A 67 9.57 1.65 -1.65
N ASP A 68 9.28 2.64 -0.80
CA ASP A 68 8.02 2.74 -0.09
C ASP A 68 6.84 2.79 -1.07
N LEU A 69 6.91 3.68 -2.07
CA LEU A 69 5.84 3.83 -3.05
C LEU A 69 5.68 2.59 -3.94
N LEU A 70 6.77 1.90 -4.28
CA LEU A 70 6.71 0.59 -4.92
C LEU A 70 5.97 -0.42 -4.03
N GLY A 71 6.26 -0.45 -2.73
CA GLY A 71 5.54 -1.24 -1.74
C GLY A 71 4.03 -0.95 -1.77
N TYR A 72 3.62 0.32 -1.73
CA TYR A 72 2.22 0.72 -1.86
C TYR A 72 1.58 0.26 -3.19
N GLY A 73 2.33 0.25 -4.29
CA GLY A 73 1.90 -0.37 -5.54
C GLY A 73 1.62 -1.87 -5.41
N MET A 74 2.48 -2.60 -4.71
CA MET A 74 2.28 -4.03 -4.43
C MET A 74 1.06 -4.27 -3.53
N MET A 75 0.80 -3.38 -2.57
CA MET A 75 -0.43 -3.40 -1.77
C MET A 75 -1.67 -3.17 -2.65
N ALA A 76 -1.62 -2.23 -3.60
CA ALA A 76 -2.73 -1.97 -4.51
C ALA A 76 -3.09 -3.21 -5.35
N LEU A 77 -2.10 -3.87 -5.93
CA LEU A 77 -2.31 -5.14 -6.63
C LEU A 77 -2.82 -6.23 -5.68
N SER A 78 -2.25 -6.33 -4.48
CA SER A 78 -2.71 -7.29 -3.47
C SER A 78 -4.21 -7.14 -3.20
N THR A 79 -4.66 -5.92 -2.88
CA THR A 79 -6.07 -5.63 -2.61
C THR A 79 -6.96 -5.93 -3.81
N PHE A 80 -6.50 -5.66 -5.04
CA PHE A 80 -7.25 -5.98 -6.25
C PHE A 80 -7.49 -7.48 -6.38
N PHE A 81 -6.44 -8.28 -6.26
CA PHE A 81 -6.54 -9.74 -6.34
C PHE A 81 -7.34 -10.34 -5.18
N THR A 82 -7.22 -9.77 -3.98
CA THR A 82 -8.09 -10.12 -2.84
C THR A 82 -9.57 -9.81 -3.12
N GLY A 83 -9.87 -8.67 -3.73
CA GLY A 83 -11.23 -8.33 -4.18
C GLY A 83 -11.74 -9.26 -5.28
N LEU A 84 -10.87 -9.71 -6.19
CA LEU A 84 -11.21 -10.70 -7.22
C LEU A 84 -11.53 -12.08 -6.62
N SER A 85 -10.79 -12.51 -5.60
CA SER A 85 -11.02 -13.81 -4.97
C SER A 85 -12.28 -13.84 -4.11
N MET A 86 -12.72 -12.70 -3.60
CA MET A 86 -13.87 -12.60 -2.71
C MET A 86 -15.20 -12.88 -3.43
N LYS A 87 -16.02 -13.77 -2.85
CA LYS A 87 -17.39 -14.06 -3.34
C LYS A 87 -18.41 -13.35 -2.45
N PRO A 88 -18.96 -12.21 -2.89
CA PRO A 88 -19.81 -11.41 -2.03
C PRO A 88 -21.18 -12.09 -1.81
N LYS A 89 -21.56 -12.30 -0.56
CA LYS A 89 -22.88 -12.86 -0.17
C LYS A 89 -23.85 -11.73 0.20
N THR A 90 -23.35 -10.68 0.83
CA THR A 90 -24.13 -9.55 1.33
C THR A 90 -23.91 -8.26 0.52
N LYS A 91 -24.75 -7.23 0.75
CA LYS A 91 -24.51 -5.88 0.19
C LYS A 91 -23.18 -5.29 0.70
N THR A 92 -22.84 -5.53 1.96
CA THR A 92 -21.58 -5.11 2.58
C THR A 92 -20.39 -5.70 1.82
N ASP A 93 -20.44 -6.99 1.50
CA ASP A 93 -19.36 -7.67 0.78
C ASP A 93 -19.20 -7.14 -0.64
N LYS A 94 -20.32 -6.78 -1.31
CA LYS A 94 -20.27 -6.18 -2.65
C LYS A 94 -19.51 -4.86 -2.62
N TRP A 95 -19.74 -4.01 -1.62
CA TRP A 95 -19.03 -2.75 -1.44
C TRP A 95 -17.57 -2.97 -1.06
N LEU A 96 -17.29 -3.87 -0.12
CA LEU A 96 -15.92 -4.21 0.26
C LEU A 96 -15.12 -4.69 -0.95
N ARG A 97 -15.68 -5.62 -1.74
CA ARG A 97 -15.08 -6.11 -2.98
C ARG A 97 -14.84 -4.98 -3.97
N ALA A 98 -15.82 -4.10 -4.17
CA ALA A 98 -15.69 -2.98 -5.11
C ALA A 98 -14.55 -2.05 -4.71
N LEU A 99 -14.45 -1.67 -3.42
CA LEU A 99 -13.35 -0.86 -2.91
C LEU A 99 -12.00 -1.56 -3.12
N LEU A 100 -11.89 -2.82 -2.74
CA LEU A 100 -10.64 -3.59 -2.94
C LEU A 100 -10.20 -3.65 -4.41
N MET A 101 -11.14 -3.81 -5.35
CA MET A 101 -10.83 -3.81 -6.78
C MET A 101 -10.47 -2.42 -7.31
N ILE A 102 -11.22 -1.38 -6.92
CA ILE A 102 -10.94 0.01 -7.33
C ILE A 102 -9.56 0.45 -6.86
N HIS A 103 -9.13 0.01 -5.67
CA HIS A 103 -7.82 0.34 -5.13
C HIS A 103 -6.67 -0.14 -6.03
N GLY A 104 -6.87 -1.19 -6.84
CA GLY A 104 -5.89 -1.67 -7.82
C GLY A 104 -5.43 -0.60 -8.81
N VAL A 105 -6.26 0.40 -9.11
CA VAL A 105 -5.92 1.50 -10.04
C VAL A 105 -4.71 2.31 -9.53
N PHE A 106 -4.52 2.41 -8.21
CA PHE A 106 -3.40 3.15 -7.62
C PHE A 106 -2.04 2.54 -7.93
N TYR A 107 -1.97 1.26 -8.36
CA TYR A 107 -0.73 0.64 -8.84
C TYR A 107 -0.05 1.51 -9.90
N PHE A 108 -0.81 2.02 -10.87
CA PHE A 108 -0.25 2.81 -11.96
C PHE A 108 0.35 4.14 -11.46
N SER A 109 -0.33 4.83 -10.54
CA SER A 109 0.23 6.04 -9.94
C SER A 109 1.47 5.73 -9.11
N CYS A 110 1.45 4.68 -8.30
CA CYS A 110 2.58 4.31 -7.45
C CYS A 110 3.81 3.85 -8.26
N THR A 111 3.61 3.25 -9.44
CA THR A 111 4.71 2.77 -10.29
C THR A 111 5.21 3.82 -11.26
N PHE A 112 4.34 4.52 -11.99
CA PHE A 112 4.78 5.42 -13.06
C PHE A 112 5.19 6.80 -12.55
N MET A 113 4.56 7.30 -11.49
CA MET A 113 4.85 8.64 -10.99
C MET A 113 6.30 8.78 -10.50
N PRO A 114 6.90 7.83 -9.75
CA PRO A 114 8.33 7.87 -9.39
C PRO A 114 9.27 7.84 -10.59
N ILE A 115 8.93 7.08 -11.63
CA ILE A 115 9.76 6.93 -12.84
C ILE A 115 9.95 8.28 -13.54
N THR A 116 8.95 9.17 -13.47
CA THR A 116 9.07 10.53 -14.03
C THR A 116 10.02 11.46 -13.25
N GLY A 117 10.46 11.06 -12.06
CA GLY A 117 11.28 11.88 -11.16
C GLY A 117 10.53 13.06 -10.53
N MET A 118 9.20 13.10 -10.61
CA MET A 118 8.38 14.22 -10.14
C MET A 118 8.59 14.52 -8.65
N PHE A 119 8.75 13.51 -7.79
CA PHE A 119 8.96 13.69 -6.36
C PHE A 119 10.32 14.32 -6.02
N VAL A 120 11.38 13.96 -6.76
CA VAL A 120 12.72 14.55 -6.61
C VAL A 120 12.73 16.03 -7.04
N ARG A 121 11.81 16.44 -7.92
CA ARG A 121 11.66 17.84 -8.35
C ARG A 121 10.84 18.67 -7.35
N MET A 122 9.99 18.03 -6.56
CA MET A 122 9.08 18.68 -5.60
C MET A 122 9.80 19.10 -4.30
N THR A 123 10.91 18.45 -3.93
CA THR A 123 11.76 18.86 -2.79
C THR A 123 12.36 20.26 -2.94
N SER A 124 12.48 20.75 -4.17
CA SER A 124 13.09 22.05 -4.49
C SER A 124 12.14 23.25 -4.31
N GLY A 125 10.84 23.03 -4.04
CA GLY A 125 9.82 24.08 -4.12
C GLY A 125 8.65 23.93 -3.14
N SER A 126 8.85 24.39 -1.90
CA SER A 126 7.82 24.72 -0.89
C SER A 126 6.89 23.62 -0.35
N ASN A 127 6.78 23.60 0.99
CA ASN A 127 5.74 23.02 1.85
C ASN A 127 5.17 21.66 1.43
N GLY A 128 5.61 20.60 2.12
CA GLY A 128 5.13 19.20 2.03
C GLY A 128 3.64 18.97 2.41
N ILE A 129 2.74 19.81 1.89
CA ILE A 129 1.29 19.71 1.99
C ILE A 129 0.79 18.59 1.07
N GLY A 130 1.37 18.42 -0.12
CA GLY A 130 0.96 17.40 -1.09
C GLY A 130 1.06 15.97 -0.54
N GLY A 131 2.19 15.61 0.08
CA GLY A 131 2.36 14.29 0.70
C GLY A 131 1.41 14.04 1.87
N ARG A 132 1.20 15.06 2.73
CA ARG A 132 0.24 14.97 3.85
C ARG A 132 -1.20 14.79 3.35
N LEU A 133 -1.60 15.53 2.32
CA LEU A 133 -2.92 15.41 1.73
C LEU A 133 -3.14 14.03 1.12
N ALA A 134 -2.14 13.50 0.41
CA ALA A 134 -2.20 12.14 -0.14
C ALA A 134 -2.40 11.08 0.96
N LEU A 135 -1.70 11.22 2.09
CA LEU A 135 -1.90 10.34 3.26
C LEU A 135 -3.32 10.41 3.81
N VAL A 136 -3.86 11.61 3.97
CA VAL A 136 -5.23 11.81 4.48
C VAL A 136 -6.25 11.19 3.53
N VAL A 137 -6.10 11.38 2.22
CA VAL A 137 -6.95 10.72 1.20
C VAL A 137 -6.88 9.20 1.34
N TRP A 138 -5.68 8.66 1.57
CA TRP A 138 -5.47 7.23 1.81
C TRP A 138 -6.22 6.75 3.06
N CYS A 139 -6.12 7.48 4.17
CA CYS A 139 -6.84 7.15 5.40
C CYS A 139 -8.36 7.17 5.19
N VAL A 140 -8.89 8.19 4.51
CA VAL A 140 -10.32 8.29 4.19
C VAL A 140 -10.78 7.13 3.31
N TYR A 141 -9.93 6.69 2.37
CA TYR A 141 -10.23 5.56 1.50
C TYR A 141 -10.24 4.21 2.24
N PHE A 142 -9.27 3.99 3.14
CA PHE A 142 -9.13 2.72 3.85
C PHE A 142 -10.04 2.59 5.08
N LEU A 143 -10.54 3.69 5.62
CA LEU A 143 -11.50 3.68 6.71
C LEU A 143 -12.76 2.82 6.40
N PRO A 144 -13.49 3.04 5.27
CA PRO A 144 -14.63 2.20 4.92
C PRO A 144 -14.21 0.76 4.61
N VAL A 145 -13.02 0.53 4.04
CA VAL A 145 -12.50 -0.84 3.83
C VAL A 145 -12.40 -1.57 5.17
N GLY A 146 -11.77 -0.96 6.17
CA GLY A 146 -11.62 -1.53 7.51
C GLY A 146 -12.96 -1.80 8.19
N ILE A 147 -13.91 -0.85 8.13
CA ILE A 147 -15.25 -1.02 8.71
C ILE A 147 -15.99 -2.17 8.03
N LEU A 148 -16.00 -2.21 6.69
CA LEU A 148 -16.70 -3.25 5.94
C LEU A 148 -16.06 -4.63 6.13
N SER A 149 -14.72 -4.72 6.23
CA SER A 149 -14.03 -5.97 6.57
C SER A 149 -14.39 -6.45 7.97
N PHE A 150 -14.43 -5.56 8.97
CA PHE A 150 -14.87 -5.92 10.31
C PHE A 150 -16.32 -6.44 10.31
N LEU A 151 -17.23 -5.76 9.61
CA LEU A 151 -18.62 -6.20 9.49
C LEU A 151 -18.76 -7.53 8.74
N HIS A 152 -17.93 -7.77 7.73
CA HIS A 152 -17.87 -9.04 7.01
C HIS A 152 -17.53 -10.19 7.96
N PHE A 153 -16.37 -10.11 8.64
CA PHE A 153 -15.90 -11.18 9.53
C PHE A 153 -16.71 -11.34 10.82
N ARG A 154 -17.48 -10.33 11.24
CA ARG A 154 -18.37 -10.44 12.41
C ARG A 154 -19.66 -11.21 12.10
N ASN A 155 -20.10 -11.19 10.85
CA ASN A 155 -21.39 -11.74 10.43
C ASN A 155 -21.27 -13.10 9.72
N GLU A 156 -20.05 -13.64 9.58
CA GLU A 156 -19.77 -15.05 9.25
C GLU A 156 -19.72 -15.90 10.53
#